data_AF-A0A1I1MBP4-F1
#
_entry.id   AF-A0A1I1MBP4-F1
#
_cell.length_a   1.000
_cell.length_b   1.000
_cell.length_c   1.000
_cell.angle_alpha   90.00
_cell.angle_beta   90.00
_cell.angle_gamma   90.00
#
_symmetry.space_group_name_H-M   'P 1'
#
loop_
_entity.id
_entity.type
_entity.pdbx_description
1 polymer ?
#
loop_
_entity_poly.entity_id
_entity_poly.type
_entity_poly.pdbx_seq_one_letter_code
_entity_poly.pdbx_strand_id
1 'polypeptide(L)'
;MEQAEELARLVEFDYLDLLDNYYGQLRKFAPRLLKTYVFQASHASQSLLQAIELLREANDLKKRKIPEIAPTNFIKQKWTKHIFKEDGIVAGSLKVHIHFVCFYI
;
A
#
# COMPACT_ATOMS: atom_id res chain seq x y z
N MET A 1 -9.66 30.25 -24.73
CA MET A 1 -10.05 28.84 -24.54
C MET A 1 -8.87 27.88 -24.54
N GLU A 2 -7.69 28.31 -25.02
CA GLU A 2 -6.47 27.49 -25.09
C GLU A 2 -5.82 27.19 -23.72
N GLN A 3 -6.00 28.08 -22.73
CA GLN A 3 -5.42 27.92 -21.38
C GLN A 3 -6.11 26.83 -20.53
N ALA A 4 -7.36 26.45 -20.84
CA ALA A 4 -8.06 25.38 -20.12
C ALA A 4 -7.71 23.98 -20.65
N GLU A 5 -7.30 23.91 -21.92
CA GLU A 5 -6.92 22.67 -22.60
C GLU A 5 -5.45 22.30 -22.31
N GLU A 6 -4.59 23.28 -22.07
CA GLU A 6 -3.18 23.08 -21.69
C GLU A 6 -3.04 22.50 -20.27
N LEU A 7 -3.97 22.82 -19.36
CA LEU A 7 -4.09 22.17 -18.04
C LEU A 7 -4.54 20.70 -18.13
N ALA A 8 -5.23 20.32 -19.20
CA ALA A 8 -5.82 18.99 -19.36
C ALA A 8 -4.92 17.99 -20.09
N ARG A 9 -3.91 18.45 -20.85
CA ARG A 9 -3.09 17.61 -21.73
C ARG A 9 -1.70 17.20 -21.19
N LEU A 10 -1.18 17.81 -20.12
CA LEU A 10 0.26 17.72 -19.83
C LEU A 10 0.74 16.74 -18.76
N VAL A 11 -0.10 15.89 -18.18
CA VAL A 11 0.45 14.87 -17.30
C VAL A 11 -0.31 13.56 -17.47
N GLU A 12 0.34 12.58 -18.09
CA GLU A 12 0.17 11.17 -17.70
C GLU A 12 0.60 11.05 -16.23
N PHE A 13 -0.18 11.66 -15.33
CA PHE A 13 0.11 11.66 -13.91
C PHE A 13 -0.36 10.33 -13.38
N ASP A 14 0.56 9.39 -13.22
CA ASP A 14 0.25 8.19 -12.46
C ASP A 14 0.16 8.58 -10.98
N TYR A 15 -1.05 8.79 -10.47
CA TYR A 15 -1.29 9.07 -9.05
C TYR A 15 -0.71 8.00 -8.12
N LEU A 16 -0.35 6.81 -8.63
CA LEU A 16 0.37 5.81 -7.84
C LEU A 16 1.82 6.20 -7.58
N ASP A 17 2.43 7.08 -8.38
CA ASP A 17 3.75 7.64 -8.13
C ASP A 17 3.75 8.57 -6.89
N LEU A 18 2.59 9.10 -6.52
CA LEU A 18 2.42 9.80 -5.25
C LEU A 18 2.51 8.87 -4.04
N LEU A 19 2.32 7.56 -4.21
CA LEU A 19 2.36 6.63 -3.07
C LEU A 19 3.70 6.71 -2.36
N ASP A 20 4.80 6.88 -3.07
CA ASP A 20 6.13 7.00 -2.46
C ASP A 20 6.20 8.19 -1.48
N ASN A 21 5.52 9.29 -1.81
CA ASN A 21 5.50 10.51 -1.00
C ASN A 21 4.57 10.39 0.22
N TYR A 22 3.45 9.66 0.11
CA TYR A 22 2.43 9.60 1.16
C TYR A 22 2.42 8.29 1.95
N TYR A 23 3.14 7.26 1.52
CA TYR A 23 3.13 5.94 2.15
C TYR A 23 3.59 6.00 3.61
N GLY A 24 4.60 6.82 3.91
CA GLY A 24 5.06 7.05 5.28
C GLY A 24 3.97 7.63 6.19
N GLN A 25 3.13 8.52 5.67
CA GLN A 25 1.99 9.07 6.41
C GLN A 25 0.90 8.00 6.59
N LEU A 26 0.57 7.28 5.52
CA LEU A 26 -0.40 6.18 5.56
C LEU A 26 -0.01 5.13 6.61
N ARG A 27 1.27 4.77 6.70
CA ARG A 27 1.79 3.77 7.66
C ARG A 27 1.60 4.18 9.12
N LYS A 28 1.58 5.48 9.43
CA LYS A 28 1.36 5.98 10.80
C LYS A 28 -0.07 5.74 11.29
N PHE A 29 -1.05 5.86 10.39
CA PHE A 29 -2.47 5.75 10.74
C PHE A 29 -3.04 4.35 10.49
N ALA A 30 -2.48 3.59 9.55
CA ALA A 30 -2.98 2.27 9.15
C ALA A 30 -3.12 1.26 10.32
N PRO A 31 -2.16 1.10 11.24
CA PRO A 31 -2.32 0.17 12.36
C PRO A 31 -3.53 0.50 13.23
N ARG A 32 -3.72 1.79 13.54
CA ARG A 32 -4.86 2.25 14.33
C ARG A 32 -6.18 2.03 13.59
N LEU A 33 -6.23 2.34 12.30
CA LEU A 33 -7.41 2.14 11.47
C LEU A 33 -7.81 0.65 11.44
N LEU A 34 -6.86 -0.24 11.15
CA LEU A 34 -7.13 -1.68 11.07
C LEU A 34 -7.55 -2.31 12.41
N LYS A 35 -7.11 -1.73 13.52
CA LYS A 35 -7.47 -2.18 14.86
C LYS A 35 -8.81 -1.63 15.35
N THR A 36 -9.20 -0.43 14.90
CA THR A 36 -10.39 0.27 15.40
C THR A 36 -11.67 -0.28 14.77
N TYR A 37 -11.61 -0.68 13.50
CA TYR A 37 -12.78 -1.10 12.75
C TYR A 37 -12.81 -2.60 12.55
N VAL A 38 -14.03 -3.15 12.54
CA VAL A 38 -14.29 -4.52 12.12
C VAL A 38 -14.62 -4.51 10.62
N PHE A 39 -13.86 -5.26 9.85
CA PHE A 39 -14.07 -5.39 8.40
C PHE A 39 -14.91 -6.61 8.09
N GLN A 40 -15.82 -6.47 7.14
CA GLN A 40 -16.67 -7.56 6.65
C GLN A 40 -16.55 -7.60 5.12
N ALA A 41 -16.63 -8.79 4.54
CA ALA A 41 -16.53 -8.98 3.11
C ALA A 41 -17.65 -9.88 2.58
N SER A 42 -18.09 -9.57 1.36
CA SER A 42 -18.88 -10.48 0.55
C SER A 42 -18.02 -11.67 0.10
N HIS A 43 -18.65 -12.71 -0.44
CA HIS A 43 -17.95 -13.88 -0.97
C HIS A 43 -16.85 -13.52 -1.98
N ALA A 44 -17.11 -12.57 -2.88
CA ALA A 44 -16.16 -12.14 -3.90
C ALA A 44 -14.95 -11.36 -3.33
N SER A 45 -15.03 -10.85 -2.10
CA SER A 45 -13.98 -10.02 -1.47
C SER A 45 -13.31 -10.72 -0.27
N GLN A 46 -13.51 -12.03 -0.11
CA GLN A 46 -12.94 -12.79 1.01
C GLN A 46 -11.42 -12.75 1.04
N SER A 47 -10.77 -12.77 -0.12
CA SER A 47 -9.31 -12.69 -0.21
C SER A 47 -8.77 -11.32 0.23
N LEU A 48 -9.51 -10.24 -0.02
CA LEU A 48 -9.15 -8.91 0.49
C LEU A 48 -9.28 -8.86 2.02
N LEU A 49 -10.34 -9.44 2.58
CA LEU A 49 -10.49 -9.51 4.04
C LEU A 49 -9.35 -10.30 4.69
N GLN A 50 -8.97 -11.43 4.11
CA GLN A 50 -7.83 -12.22 4.57
C GLN A 50 -6.51 -11.41 4.53
N ALA A 51 -6.29 -10.62 3.48
CA ALA A 51 -5.12 -9.73 3.42
C ALA A 51 -5.16 -8.64 4.51
N ILE A 52 -6.34 -8.05 4.78
CA ILE A 52 -6.51 -7.06 5.84
C ILE A 52 -6.20 -7.66 7.21
N GLU A 53 -6.69 -8.87 7.49
CA GLU A 53 -6.42 -9.59 8.74
C GLU A 53 -4.93 -9.90 8.92
N LEU A 54 -4.26 -10.34 7.85
CA LEU A 54 -2.82 -10.55 7.85
C LEU A 54 -2.05 -9.24 8.09
N LEU A 55 -2.49 -8.13 7.49
CA LEU A 55 -1.90 -6.81 7.72
C LEU A 55 -2.10 -6.34 9.16
N ARG A 56 -3.24 -6.66 9.78
CA ARG A 56 -3.50 -6.37 11.19
C ARG A 56 -2.51 -7.13 12.09
N GLU A 57 -2.36 -8.44 11.88
CA GLU A 57 -1.40 -9.26 12.63
C GLU A 57 0.05 -8.77 12.42
N ALA A 58 0.42 -8.45 11.19
CA ALA A 58 1.75 -7.94 10.88
C ALA A 58 2.04 -6.60 11.58
N ASN A 59 1.04 -5.71 11.67
CA ASN A 59 1.16 -4.44 12.38
C ASN A 59 1.28 -4.65 13.90
N ASP A 60 0.50 -5.56 14.48
CA ASP A 60 0.56 -5.88 15.92
C ASP A 60 1.91 -6.49 16.30
N LEU A 61 2.47 -7.35 15.44
CA LEU A 61 3.75 -8.01 15.65
C LEU A 61 4.96 -7.18 15.16
N LYS A 62 4.73 -5.95 14.67
CA LYS A 62 5.74 -5.09 14.03
C LYS A 62 6.57 -5.81 12.96
N LYS A 63 5.98 -6.79 12.26
CA LYS A 63 6.64 -7.58 11.21
C LYS A 63 6.84 -6.70 9.97
N ARG A 64 8.07 -6.71 9.44
CA ARG A 64 8.45 -5.96 8.23
C ARG A 64 8.25 -6.73 6.92
N LYS A 65 7.97 -8.02 6.98
CA LYS A 65 7.73 -8.87 5.81
C LYS A 65 6.31 -9.44 5.85
N ILE A 66 5.64 -9.38 4.71
CA ILE A 66 4.38 -10.09 4.49
C ILE A 66 4.74 -11.51 4.05
N PRO A 67 4.10 -12.56 4.60
CA PRO A 67 4.28 -13.92 4.14
C PRO A 67 3.95 -14.07 2.64
N GLU A 68 4.68 -14.92 1.93
CA GLU A 68 4.45 -15.20 0.50
C GLU A 68 3.07 -15.82 0.23
N ILE A 69 2.47 -16.44 1.25
CA ILE A 69 1.12 -17.01 1.19
C ILE A 69 0.00 -15.95 1.21
N ALA A 70 0.33 -14.66 1.26
CA ALA A 70 -0.68 -13.61 1.32
C ALA A 70 -1.53 -13.60 0.04
N PRO A 71 -2.86 -13.45 0.15
CA PRO A 71 -3.73 -13.41 -1.00
C PRO A 71 -3.50 -12.13 -1.80
N THR A 72 -3.39 -12.26 -3.12
CA THR A 72 -3.04 -11.18 -4.06
C THR A 72 -4.00 -11.05 -5.25
N ASN A 73 -4.96 -11.96 -5.38
CA ASN A 73 -5.91 -12.02 -6.49
C ASN A 73 -6.79 -10.77 -6.66
N PHE A 74 -6.96 -9.96 -5.61
CA PHE A 74 -7.70 -8.69 -5.66
C PHE A 74 -6.85 -7.51 -6.16
N ILE A 75 -5.54 -7.71 -6.32
CA ILE A 75 -4.61 -6.66 -6.75
C ILE A 75 -4.76 -6.45 -8.25
N LYS A 76 -5.10 -5.22 -8.65
CA LYS A 76 -5.11 -4.83 -10.06
C LYS A 76 -3.69 -4.77 -10.61
N GLN A 77 -3.51 -5.16 -11.87
CA GLN A 77 -2.20 -5.18 -12.55
C GLN A 77 -1.41 -3.87 -12.43
N LYS A 78 -2.08 -2.72 -12.44
CA LYS A 78 -1.46 -1.40 -12.28
C LYS A 78 -0.68 -1.25 -10.96
N TRP A 79 -1.13 -1.93 -9.91
CA TRP A 79 -0.51 -1.88 -8.58
C TRP A 79 0.66 -2.85 -8.42
N THR A 80 0.78 -3.85 -9.31
CA THR A 80 1.77 -4.93 -9.19
C THR A 80 3.19 -4.38 -9.09
N LYS A 81 3.56 -3.36 -9.89
CA LYS A 81 4.89 -2.72 -9.87
C LYS A 81 5.26 -2.08 -8.52
N HIS A 82 4.28 -1.71 -7.70
CA HIS A 82 4.49 -1.09 -6.39
C HIS A 82 4.42 -2.08 -5.22
N ILE A 83 3.76 -3.23 -5.42
CA ILE A 83 3.49 -4.21 -4.35
C ILE A 83 4.52 -5.35 -4.35
N PHE A 84 4.94 -5.79 -5.54
CA PHE A 84 5.89 -6.89 -5.70
C PHE A 84 7.26 -6.34 -6.07
N LYS A 85 8.28 -6.68 -5.29
CA LYS A 85 9.69 -6.44 -5.61
C LYS A 85 10.42 -7.78 -5.71
N GLU A 86 11.65 -7.76 -6.23
CA GLU A 86 12.48 -8.96 -6.42
C GLU A 86 12.64 -9.79 -5.13
N ASP A 87 12.56 -9.15 -3.96
CA ASP A 87 12.67 -9.78 -2.63
C ASP A 87 11.33 -10.19 -1.98
N GLY A 88 10.21 -10.15 -2.72
CA GLY A 88 8.87 -10.58 -2.27
C GLY A 88 7.83 -9.46 -2.10
N ILE A 89 6.75 -9.76 -1.38
CA ILE A 89 5.64 -8.81 -1.12
C ILE A 89 6.09 -7.75 -0.12
N VAL A 90 6.00 -6.49 -0.53
CA VAL A 90 6.54 -5.36 0.23
C VAL A 90 5.57 -4.96 1.35
N ALA A 91 5.88 -5.32 2.61
CA ALA A 91 5.15 -4.81 3.79
C ALA A 91 5.59 -3.40 4.25
N GLY A 92 6.70 -2.88 3.70
CA GLY A 92 7.34 -1.71 4.30
C GLY A 92 8.57 -1.11 3.60
N SER A 93 8.76 -1.30 2.29
CA SER A 93 9.90 -0.70 1.58
C SER A 93 9.55 -0.28 0.15
N LEU A 94 8.68 0.73 0.00
CA LEU A 94 8.81 1.64 -1.13
C LEU A 94 9.97 2.60 -0.81
N LYS A 95 11.19 2.09 -0.92
CA LYS A 95 12.41 2.90 -0.84
C LYS A 95 12.83 3.23 -2.26
N VAL A 96 12.67 4.49 -2.62
CA VAL A 96 13.66 5.20 -3.43
C VAL A 96 14.06 6.41 -2.59
N HIS A 97 15.27 6.38 -2.05
CA HIS A 97 16.02 7.52 -1.50
C HIS A 97 15.32 8.42 -0.45
N ILE A 98 15.16 7.92 0.78
CA ILE A 98 15.24 8.78 1.97
C ILE A 98 16.15 8.11 2.99
N HIS A 99 17.31 8.73 3.18
CA HIS A 99 18.25 8.50 4.27
C HIS A 99 17.49 8.64 5.61
N PHE A 100 17.74 7.74 6.57
CA PHE A 100 17.36 7.89 8.00
C PHE A 100 15.87 8.06 8.34
N VAL A 101 15.07 6.98 8.34
CA VAL A 101 14.03 6.79 9.39
C VAL A 101 13.75 5.30 9.59
N CYS A 102 14.63 4.58 10.30
CA CYS A 102 14.33 3.23 10.79
C CYS A 102 14.91 2.94 12.19
N PHE A 103 15.30 3.99 12.91
CA PHE A 103 15.44 3.98 14.35
C PHE A 103 14.31 4.84 14.91
N TYR A 104 13.61 4.35 15.93
CA TYR A 104 12.41 4.92 16.56
C TYR A 104 11.11 4.71 15.78
N ILE A 105 10.52 3.52 15.94
CA ILE A 105 9.20 3.20 16.55
C ILE A 105 9.09 1.68 16.68
#